data_AF-A0A954NCT3-F1
#
_entry.id   AF-A0A954NCT3-F1
#
_cell.length_a   1.000
_cell.length_b   1.000
_cell.length_c   1.000
_cell.angle_alpha   90.00
_cell.angle_beta   90.00
_cell.angle_gamma   90.00
#
_symmetry.space_group_name_H-M   'P 1'
#
loop_
_entity.id
_entity.type
_entity.pdbx_description
1 polymer ?
#
loop_
_entity_poly.entity_id
_entity_poly.type
_entity_poly.pdbx_seq_one_letter_code
_entity_poly.pdbx_strand_id
1 'polypeptide(L)'
;LQLAPTVLLLDEPTASLDDATTSQAESLIAQWFAESATSRAYIWVTHGRAQAERVATTQWQMQDGRLTTDATGELLPNDADNA
;
A
#
# COMPACT_ATOMS: atom_id res chain seq x y z
N LEU A 1 14.16 1.38 -12.04
CA LEU A 1 14.00 2.72 -11.43
C LEU A 1 15.31 3.51 -11.57
N GLN A 2 15.30 4.64 -12.29
CA GLN A 2 16.51 5.29 -12.83
C GLN A 2 17.49 5.88 -11.79
N LEU A 3 17.03 6.21 -10.57
CA LEU A 3 17.85 6.87 -9.54
C LEU A 3 18.25 5.95 -8.39
N ALA A 4 17.98 4.65 -8.49
CA ALA A 4 18.18 3.68 -7.41
C ALA A 4 17.74 4.23 -6.02
N PRO A 5 16.49 4.73 -5.89
CA PRO A 5 16.04 5.30 -4.63
C PRO A 5 16.07 4.24 -3.52
N THR A 6 16.22 4.69 -2.27
CA THR A 6 16.04 3.86 -1.08
C THR A 6 14.60 3.91 -0.58
N VAL A 7 13.84 4.95 -0.93
CA VAL A 7 12.44 5.10 -0.52
C VAL A 7 11.59 5.50 -1.72
N LEU A 8 10.43 4.85 -1.88
CA LEU A 8 9.39 5.25 -2.83
C LEU A 8 8.15 5.75 -2.08
N LEU A 9 7.57 6.84 -2.57
CA LEU A 9 6.24 7.29 -2.19
C LEU A 9 5.35 7.17 -3.42
N LEU A 10 4.29 6.37 -3.30
CA LEU A 10 3.38 6.05 -4.39
C LEU A 10 1.98 6.51 -4.00
N ASP A 11 1.52 7.60 -4.61
CA ASP A 11 0.19 8.14 -4.39
C ASP A 11 -0.76 7.63 -5.47
N GLU A 12 -1.65 6.72 -5.10
CA GLU A 12 -2.62 6.07 -6.00
C GLU A 12 -2.04 5.61 -7.36
N PRO A 13 -0.90 4.89 -7.38
CA PRO A 13 -0.14 4.62 -8.61
C PRO A 13 -0.89 3.75 -9.63
N THR A 14 -2.00 3.13 -9.25
CA THR A 14 -2.80 2.22 -10.08
C THR A 14 -4.23 2.69 -10.33
N ALA A 15 -4.61 3.93 -9.98
CA ALA A 15 -6.01 4.39 -10.03
C ALA A 15 -6.65 4.34 -11.43
N SER A 16 -5.85 4.38 -12.50
CA SER A 16 -6.32 4.34 -13.89
C SER A 16 -6.00 3.03 -14.61
N LEU A 17 -5.60 2.00 -13.88
CA LEU A 17 -5.18 0.71 -14.45
C LEU A 17 -6.31 -0.32 -14.32
N ASP A 18 -6.39 -1.24 -15.28
CA ASP A 18 -7.19 -2.46 -15.11
C ASP A 18 -6.54 -3.41 -14.10
N ASP A 19 -7.27 -4.45 -13.68
CA ASP A 19 -6.81 -5.40 -12.67
C ASP A 19 -5.51 -6.13 -13.07
N ALA A 20 -5.37 -6.45 -14.35
CA ALA A 20 -4.20 -7.15 -14.89
C ALA A 20 -2.95 -6.26 -14.87
N THR A 21 -3.10 -4.99 -15.22
CA THR A 21 -1.99 -4.00 -15.24
C THR A 21 -1.65 -3.55 -13.83
N THR A 22 -2.66 -3.42 -12.96
CA THR A 22 -2.49 -3.20 -11.51
C THR A 22 -1.61 -4.29 -10.91
N SER A 23 -1.92 -5.56 -11.17
CA SER A 23 -1.15 -6.70 -10.66
C SER A 23 0.31 -6.69 -11.14
N GLN A 24 0.55 -6.25 -12.38
CA GLN A 24 1.90 -6.08 -12.92
C GLN A 24 2.66 -4.94 -12.21
N ALA A 25 2.01 -3.80 -11.99
CA ALA A 25 2.60 -2.68 -11.27
C ALA A 25 2.96 -3.06 -9.82
N GLU A 26 2.04 -3.74 -9.11
CA GLU A 26 2.28 -4.28 -7.77
C GLU A 26 3.51 -5.22 -7.76
N SER A 27 3.60 -6.12 -8.75
CA SER A 27 4.73 -7.05 -8.89
C SER A 27 6.07 -6.36 -9.14
N LEU A 28 6.09 -5.27 -9.93
CA LEU A 28 7.30 -4.50 -10.20
C LEU A 28 7.84 -3.81 -8.94
N ILE A 29 6.95 -3.25 -8.12
CA ILE A 29 7.33 -2.61 -6.86
C ILE A 29 7.80 -3.67 -5.85
N ALA A 30 7.13 -4.81 -5.78
CA ALA A 30 7.54 -5.93 -4.94
C ALA A 30 8.94 -6.44 -5.32
N GLN A 31 9.23 -6.58 -6.62
CA GLN A 31 10.54 -7.00 -7.09
C GLN A 31 11.63 -5.96 -6.77
N TRP A 32 11.36 -4.69 -7.01
CA TRP A 32 12.27 -3.61 -6.62
C TRP A 32 12.55 -3.61 -5.12
N PHE A 33 11.55 -3.85 -4.26
CA PHE A 33 11.78 -3.94 -2.82
C PHE A 33 12.63 -5.16 -2.47
N ALA A 34 12.33 -6.33 -3.05
CA ALA A 34 13.02 -7.60 -2.78
C ALA A 34 14.52 -7.58 -3.14
N GLU A 35 14.92 -6.84 -4.16
CA GLU A 35 16.33 -6.67 -4.54
C GLU A 35 17.21 -6.10 -3.41
N SER A 36 16.64 -5.33 -2.48
CA SER A 36 17.40 -4.75 -1.36
C SER A 36 16.49 -4.42 -0.17
N ALA A 37 15.76 -5.42 0.34
CA ALA A 37 14.75 -5.22 1.40
C ALA A 37 15.30 -4.64 2.72
N THR A 38 16.61 -4.70 2.95
CA THR A 38 17.27 -4.11 4.14
C THR A 38 17.59 -2.63 4.00
N SER A 39 17.60 -2.10 2.76
CA SER A 39 17.95 -0.70 2.48
C SER A 39 16.90 0.03 1.64
N ARG A 40 15.81 -0.66 1.27
CA ARG A 40 14.67 -0.12 0.53
C ARG A 40 13.41 -0.12 1.39
N ALA A 41 12.54 0.85 1.17
CA ALA A 41 11.20 0.94 1.74
C ALA A 41 10.26 1.62 0.75
N TYR A 42 8.95 1.41 0.90
CA TYR A 42 7.97 2.19 0.16
C TYR A 42 6.73 2.48 1.01
N ILE A 43 6.07 3.57 0.65
CA ILE A 43 4.75 3.96 1.16
C ILE A 43 3.80 3.94 -0.03
N TRP A 44 2.68 3.24 0.14
CA TRP A 44 1.63 3.13 -0.87
C TRP A 44 0.35 3.74 -0.32
N VAL A 45 -0.19 4.73 -1.02
CA VAL A 45 -1.49 5.35 -0.72
C VAL A 45 -2.52 4.78 -1.68
N THR A 46 -3.61 4.25 -1.13
CA THR A 46 -4.73 3.69 -1.90
C THR A 46 -6.00 3.70 -1.07
N HIS A 47 -7.13 3.80 -1.76
CA HIS A 47 -8.47 3.60 -1.17
C HIS A 47 -8.85 2.11 -1.11
N GLY A 48 -8.14 1.26 -1.85
CA GLY A 48 -8.47 -0.15 -2.00
C GLY A 48 -7.89 -1.00 -0.88
N ARG A 49 -8.72 -1.44 0.07
CA ARG A 49 -8.28 -2.31 1.17
C ARG A 49 -7.61 -3.60 0.67
N ALA A 50 -8.23 -4.28 -0.29
CA ALA A 50 -7.67 -5.51 -0.86
C ALA A 50 -6.30 -5.28 -1.52
N GLN A 51 -6.05 -4.10 -2.09
CA GLN A 51 -4.74 -3.74 -2.63
C GLN A 51 -3.74 -3.50 -1.49
N ALA A 52 -4.12 -2.74 -0.46
CA ALA A 52 -3.27 -2.51 0.71
C ALA A 52 -2.85 -3.83 1.38
N GLU A 53 -3.74 -4.82 1.44
CA GLU A 53 -3.46 -6.18 1.94
C GLU A 53 -2.46 -6.96 1.09
N ARG A 54 -2.47 -6.78 -0.24
CA ARG A 54 -1.52 -7.46 -1.13
C ARG A 54 -0.14 -6.83 -1.12
N VAL A 55 -0.06 -5.49 -1.06
CA VAL A 55 1.21 -4.78 -1.20
C VAL A 55 1.89 -4.58 0.15
N ALA A 56 1.18 -4.07 1.17
CA ALA A 56 1.83 -3.55 2.36
C ALA A 56 2.09 -4.59 3.45
N THR A 57 3.25 -4.49 4.13
CA THR A 57 3.56 -5.25 5.35
C THR A 57 2.99 -4.61 6.61
N THR A 58 2.77 -3.29 6.59
CA THR A 58 2.14 -2.54 7.67
C THR A 58 1.09 -1.63 7.08
N GLN A 59 -0.11 -1.70 7.65
CA GLN A 59 -1.24 -0.93 7.17
C GLN A 59 -1.55 0.21 8.13
N TRP A 60 -1.87 1.34 7.55
CA TRP A 60 -2.35 2.52 8.24
C TRP A 60 -3.66 2.94 7.60
N GLN A 61 -4.65 3.29 8.42
CA GLN A 61 -5.91 3.84 7.96
C GLN A 61 -5.98 5.32 8.32
N MET A 62 -6.40 6.12 7.36
CA MET A 62 -6.64 7.54 7.58
C MET A 62 -8.14 7.80 7.65
N GLN A 63 -8.61 8.32 8.79
CA GLN A 63 -10.00 8.71 9.02
C GLN A 63 -10.03 10.03 9.78
N ASP A 64 -10.81 11.01 9.29
CA ASP A 64 -10.95 12.34 9.91
C ASP A 64 -9.61 13.04 10.21
N GLY A 65 -8.65 12.90 9.30
CA GLY A 65 -7.30 13.46 9.44
C GLY A 65 -6.42 12.76 10.48
N ARG A 66 -6.84 11.59 10.98
CA ARG A 66 -6.08 10.76 11.95
C ARG A 66 -5.62 9.47 11.29
N LEU A 67 -4.37 9.09 11.57
CA LEU A 67 -3.78 7.83 11.13
C LEU A 67 -3.82 6.80 12.27
N THR A 68 -4.37 5.62 12.00
CA THR A 68 -4.44 4.48 12.94
C THR A 68 -3.79 3.24 12.34
N THR A 69 -3.24 2.37 13.18
CA THR A 69 -2.59 1.11 12.77
C THR A 69 -2.79 0.04 13.84
N ASP A 70 -2.83 -1.24 13.45
CA ASP A 70 -3.22 -2.36 14.32
C ASP A 70 -2.14 -2.78 15.34
N ALA A 71 -1.02 -2.07 15.43
CA ALA A 71 0.15 -2.55 16.17
C ALA A 71 0.02 -2.54 17.71
N THR A 72 -1.01 -1.91 18.33
CA THR A 72 -1.40 -2.15 19.75
C THR A 72 -2.66 -1.36 20.17
N GLY A 73 -3.84 -1.87 19.81
CA GLY A 73 -5.07 -1.67 20.58
C GLY A 73 -6.10 -0.69 20.02
N GLU A 74 -7.16 -1.28 19.43
CA GLU A 74 -8.53 -0.75 19.28
C GLU A 74 -8.77 0.24 18.10
N LEU A 75 -9.67 0.01 17.12
CA LEU A 75 -10.56 -1.09 16.70
C LEU A 75 -10.62 -1.04 15.16
N LEU A 76 -10.72 -2.19 14.50
CA LEU A 76 -11.47 -2.38 13.25
C LEU A 76 -12.46 -3.50 13.57
N PRO A 77 -13.79 -3.38 13.36
CA PRO A 77 -14.39 -2.86 12.12
C PRO A 77 -15.67 -2.01 12.32
N ASN A 78 -16.29 -1.55 11.22
CA ASN A 78 -17.74 -1.75 11.11
C ASN A 78 -18.19 -2.04 9.66
N ASP A 79 -18.68 -3.26 9.48
CA ASP A 79 -19.34 -3.78 8.28
C ASP A 79 -20.76 -3.20 8.14
N ALA A 80 -20.89 -1.89 7.91
CA ALA A 80 -22.20 -1.23 7.89
C ALA A 80 -22.56 -0.45 6.61
N ASP A 81 -21.75 -0.43 5.55
CA ASP A 81 -22.03 0.44 4.39
C ASP A 81 -21.77 -0.17 3.00
N ASN A 82 -22.02 -1.46 2.81
CA ASN A 82 -22.25 -2.03 1.46
C ASN A 82 -23.55 -2.84 1.45
N ALA A 83 -24.66 -2.09 1.39
CA ALA A 83 -25.89 -2.52 0.72
C ALA A 83 -25.70 -2.48 -0.79
#